data_AF-A0A8H7PK12-F1
#
_entry.id   AF-A0A8H7PK12-F1
#
_cell.length_a   1.000
_cell.length_b   1.000
_cell.length_c   1.000
_cell.angle_alpha   90.00
_cell.angle_beta   90.00
_cell.angle_gamma   90.00
#
_symmetry.space_group_name_H-M   'P 1'
#
loop_
_entity.id
_entity.type
_entity.pdbx_description
1 polymer ?
#
loop_
_entity_poly.entity_id
_entity_poly.type
_entity_poly.pdbx_seq_one_letter_code
_entity_poly.pdbx_strand_id
1 'polypeptide(L)'
;MSQSVPLAVTYNLTILMQSEGKLEKKPSLNQILYEVTSEKITELQRQKDVLDRHYSGVLEKADACHDLVQEIETLYQGIKEAPVHHKKYVDMECARLFIENVAKDSSTKREKTIKELEKRVFEAGHINSNAYKAFLDKNFDKKNVAGELALDTIREDMEFFCEQLLRTTVSVSGLKDCVEGLLGCDLLNLEKQATLRQLKESDPHLEDLATLLSSRIKAVRYWNWPEKGVYVDVRRSIERRYRAFLDEDIITALFLQYIGAQFAVCMKKENGNPKNATVNIKNSLIHLLATEAQLHKVIKPEKPFTVVRTDMEWFGPSIEHESIKIVLQFLGVTDVWVDFMMRFLNVPMTFQKDASNDVRIRRRGVPIAHQLSALFGECILFMMESAVQHQTGIRLYRVHDDFWFWDSDQDK
;
A
#
# COMPACT_ATOMS: atom_id res chain seq x y z
N MET A 1 -21.49 -31.09 25.26
CA MET A 1 -21.36 -32.19 26.24
C MET A 1 -19.95 -32.74 26.10
N SER A 2 -18.98 -32.29 26.92
CA SER A 2 -18.69 -32.74 28.30
C SER A 2 -17.96 -34.11 28.25
N GLN A 3 -16.80 -34.40 28.83
CA GLN A 3 -16.16 -34.12 30.14
C GLN A 3 -14.66 -34.54 30.01
N SER A 4 -13.61 -33.89 30.53
CA SER A 4 -13.16 -33.60 31.91
C SER A 4 -12.66 -34.79 32.76
N VAL A 5 -11.32 -34.88 32.96
CA VAL A 5 -10.50 -34.85 34.23
C VAL A 5 -10.89 -35.84 35.37
N PRO A 6 -9.96 -36.53 36.11
CA PRO A 6 -8.94 -35.96 37.03
C PRO A 6 -7.56 -36.68 37.12
N LEU A 7 -6.42 -36.07 37.51
CA LEU A 7 -5.99 -35.33 38.73
C LEU A 7 -5.80 -36.24 39.96
N ALA A 8 -4.53 -36.44 40.36
CA ALA A 8 -4.00 -36.59 41.74
C ALA A 8 -2.84 -37.59 41.83
N VAL A 9 -1.63 -37.12 42.13
CA VAL A 9 -0.76 -37.78 43.12
C VAL A 9 -0.04 -36.68 43.91
N THR A 10 -0.61 -36.39 45.08
CA THR A 10 -0.01 -35.62 46.16
C THR A 10 0.87 -36.57 46.97
N TYR A 11 2.13 -36.20 47.26
CA TYR A 11 2.82 -36.75 48.43
C TYR A 11 3.41 -35.63 49.29
N ASN A 12 2.96 -35.69 50.55
CA ASN A 12 3.12 -34.73 51.63
C ASN A 12 4.56 -34.61 52.15
N LEU A 13 4.90 -33.41 52.62
CA LEU A 13 5.90 -33.20 53.66
C LEU A 13 5.51 -33.97 54.94
N THR A 14 6.43 -34.79 55.45
CA THR A 14 6.44 -35.18 56.87
C THR A 14 7.87 -35.06 57.38
N ILE A 15 8.13 -34.01 58.16
CA ILE A 15 9.31 -33.88 59.02
C ILE A 15 8.95 -34.54 60.35
N LEU A 16 9.73 -35.55 60.77
CA LEU A 16 9.78 -36.04 62.15
C LEU A 16 11.22 -36.43 62.47
N MET A 17 11.83 -35.63 63.34
CA MET A 17 13.13 -35.89 63.95
C MET A 17 13.06 -37.10 64.88
N GLN A 18 13.99 -38.06 64.74
CA GLN A 18 14.53 -38.88 65.82
C GLN A 18 15.99 -39.24 65.50
N SER A 19 16.88 -39.00 66.49
CA SER A 19 18.30 -39.35 66.71
C SER A 19 18.87 -40.50 65.87
N GLU A 20 20.13 -40.57 65.42
CA GLU A 20 21.41 -40.07 65.96
C GLU A 20 22.50 -40.23 64.87
N GLY A 21 23.35 -39.22 64.69
CA GLY A 21 24.70 -39.28 64.09
C GLY A 21 24.92 -39.96 62.73
N LYS A 22 25.14 -39.16 61.66
CA LYS A 22 26.15 -39.41 60.60
C LYS A 22 26.22 -38.28 59.58
N LEU A 23 27.41 -37.65 59.51
CA LEU A 23 27.98 -36.86 58.42
C LEU A 23 27.00 -36.13 57.50
N GLU A 24 26.89 -34.81 57.67
CA GLU A 24 26.46 -33.90 56.59
C GLU A 24 27.37 -34.12 55.37
N LYS A 25 26.94 -34.98 54.44
CA LYS A 25 27.56 -35.08 53.12
C LYS A 25 27.34 -33.73 52.45
N LYS A 26 28.41 -32.94 52.30
CA LYS A 26 28.40 -31.78 51.43
C LYS A 26 27.83 -32.21 50.07
N PRO A 27 26.79 -31.52 49.56
CA PRO A 27 26.16 -31.91 48.31
C PRO A 27 27.20 -31.93 47.19
N SER A 28 27.12 -32.93 46.30
CA SER A 28 28.05 -33.02 45.18
C SER A 28 27.85 -31.82 44.26
N LEU A 29 28.92 -31.37 43.59
CA LEU A 29 28.85 -30.24 42.65
C LEU A 29 27.74 -30.43 41.60
N ASN A 30 27.52 -31.67 41.12
CA ASN A 30 26.47 -32.00 40.17
C ASN A 30 25.06 -31.81 40.75
N GLN A 31 24.88 -32.07 42.05
CA GLN A 31 23.60 -31.87 42.73
C GLN A 31 23.32 -30.38 42.95
N ILE A 32 24.33 -29.60 43.35
CA ILE A 32 24.23 -28.13 43.43
C ILE A 32 23.91 -27.53 42.07
N LEU A 33 24.58 -27.98 41.00
CA LEU A 33 24.31 -27.52 39.64
C LEU A 33 22.90 -27.86 39.19
N TYR A 34 22.40 -29.06 39.49
CA TYR A 34 21.01 -29.45 39.20
C TYR A 34 19.99 -28.58 39.96
N GLU A 35 20.21 -28.35 41.25
CA GLU A 35 19.35 -27.50 42.09
C GLU A 35 19.33 -26.06 41.58
N VAL A 36 20.50 -25.45 41.38
CA VAL A 36 20.63 -24.08 40.85
C VAL A 36 20.03 -23.96 39.43
N THR A 37 20.21 -24.96 38.58
CA THR A 37 19.63 -24.96 37.24
C THR A 37 18.10 -25.05 37.28
N SER A 38 17.55 -25.93 38.12
CA SER A 38 16.09 -26.09 38.25
C SER A 38 15.42 -24.87 38.88
N GLU A 39 16.05 -24.25 39.89
CA GLU A 39 15.62 -22.95 40.43
C GLU A 39 15.69 -21.86 39.36
N LYS A 40 16.77 -21.82 38.57
CA LYS A 40 16.90 -20.81 37.51
C LYS A 40 15.86 -20.97 36.40
N ILE A 41 15.55 -22.21 36.01
CA ILE A 41 14.49 -22.51 35.05
C ILE A 41 13.13 -22.04 35.60
N THR A 42 12.86 -22.32 36.88
CA THR A 42 11.61 -21.91 37.54
C THR A 42 11.48 -20.38 37.59
N GLU A 43 12.55 -19.68 37.93
CA GLU A 43 12.56 -18.21 37.93
C GLU A 43 12.37 -17.64 36.51
N LEU A 44 13.01 -18.21 35.49
CA LEU A 44 12.83 -17.79 34.09
C LEU A 44 11.39 -18.04 33.61
N GLN A 45 10.78 -19.17 33.99
CA GLN A 45 9.39 -19.45 33.66
C GLN A 45 8.45 -18.44 34.33
N ARG A 46 8.69 -18.11 35.61
CA ARG A 46 7.93 -17.08 36.32
C ARG A 46 8.07 -15.71 35.65
N GLN A 47 9.27 -15.33 35.22
CA GLN A 47 9.51 -14.09 34.49
C GLN A 47 8.78 -14.07 33.14
N LYS A 48 8.76 -15.18 32.42
CA LYS A 48 7.99 -15.34 31.18
C LYS A 48 6.49 -15.16 31.42
N ASP A 49 5.92 -15.84 32.42
CA ASP A 49 4.48 -15.75 32.72
C ASP A 49 4.05 -14.34 33.16
N VAL A 50 4.96 -13.58 33.79
CA VAL A 50 4.73 -12.16 34.12
C VAL A 50 4.74 -11.29 32.87
N LEU A 51 5.68 -11.51 31.94
CA LEU A 51 5.74 -10.78 30.67
C LEU A 51 4.55 -11.09 29.77
N ASP A 52 4.17 -12.37 29.64
CA ASP A 52 3.05 -12.80 28.81
C ASP A 52 1.73 -12.15 29.28
N ARG A 53 1.50 -12.10 30.61
CA ARG A 53 0.33 -11.40 31.18
C ARG A 53 0.37 -9.89 30.93
N HIS A 54 1.52 -9.26 31.10
CA HIS A 54 1.69 -7.83 30.85
C HIS A 54 1.37 -7.47 29.39
N TYR A 55 2.02 -8.14 28.43
CA TYR A 55 1.82 -7.85 27.02
C TYR A 55 0.43 -8.23 26.53
N SER A 56 -0.20 -9.29 27.05
CA SER A 56 -1.59 -9.61 26.73
C SER A 56 -2.53 -8.46 27.13
N GLY A 57 -2.37 -7.90 28.34
CA GLY A 57 -3.17 -6.76 28.78
C GLY A 57 -2.87 -5.46 28.03
N VAL A 58 -1.63 -5.26 27.57
CA VAL A 58 -1.28 -4.12 26.69
C VAL A 58 -1.96 -4.26 25.32
N LEU A 59 -1.94 -5.45 24.72
CA LEU A 59 -2.56 -5.72 23.42
C LEU A 59 -4.08 -5.53 23.47
N GLU A 60 -4.75 -6.00 24.52
CA GLU A 60 -6.20 -5.76 24.70
C GLU A 60 -6.54 -4.27 24.78
N LYS A 61 -5.72 -3.48 25.48
CA LYS A 61 -5.89 -2.02 25.55
C LYS A 61 -5.65 -1.35 24.20
N ALA A 62 -4.64 -1.82 23.46
CA ALA A 62 -4.30 -1.32 22.14
C ALA A 62 -5.42 -1.61 21.13
N ASP A 63 -5.97 -2.83 21.12
CA ASP A 63 -7.08 -3.23 20.24
C ASP A 63 -8.38 -2.46 20.53
N ALA A 64 -8.57 -2.01 21.77
CA ALA A 64 -9.70 -1.16 22.14
C ALA A 64 -9.56 0.31 21.68
N CYS A 65 -8.38 0.73 21.19
CA CYS A 65 -8.15 2.12 20.81
C CYS A 65 -8.88 2.52 19.52
N HIS A 66 -9.49 3.70 19.54
CA HIS A 66 -10.20 4.26 18.38
C HIS A 66 -9.32 5.11 17.47
N ASP A 67 -8.02 5.28 17.75
CA ASP A 67 -7.06 6.08 16.97
C ASP A 67 -5.71 5.35 16.90
N LEU A 68 -5.06 5.38 15.72
CA LEU A 68 -3.77 4.72 15.49
C LEU A 68 -2.67 5.33 16.38
N VAL A 69 -2.71 6.65 16.60
CA VAL A 69 -1.74 7.33 17.47
C VAL A 69 -1.87 6.84 18.91
N GLN A 70 -3.11 6.72 19.41
CA GLN A 70 -3.39 6.23 20.77
C GLN A 70 -2.98 4.77 20.94
N GLU A 71 -3.21 3.95 19.91
CA GLU A 71 -2.79 2.55 19.89
C GLU A 71 -1.27 2.42 19.99
N ILE A 72 -0.52 3.11 19.13
CA ILE A 72 0.95 3.06 19.13
C ILE A 72 1.50 3.62 20.45
N GLU A 73 0.92 4.69 20.99
CA GLU A 73 1.32 5.22 22.30
C GLU A 73 1.07 4.20 23.42
N THR A 74 -0.06 3.50 23.39
CA THR A 74 -0.39 2.44 24.35
C THR A 74 0.62 1.29 24.28
N LEU A 75 0.99 0.87 23.06
CA LEU A 75 2.02 -0.16 22.84
C LEU A 75 3.39 0.32 23.33
N TYR A 76 3.76 1.57 23.05
CA TYR A 76 5.02 2.18 23.46
C TYR A 76 5.15 2.27 24.98
N GLN A 77 4.11 2.76 25.67
CA GLN A 77 4.09 2.76 27.14
C GLN A 77 4.12 1.34 27.69
N GLY A 78 3.41 0.40 27.07
CA GLY A 78 3.47 -1.02 27.43
C GLY A 78 4.88 -1.60 27.35
N ILE A 79 5.67 -1.27 26.33
CA ILE A 79 7.07 -1.69 26.22
C ILE A 79 7.94 -1.00 27.28
N LYS A 80 7.71 0.30 27.53
CA LYS A 80 8.47 1.10 28.51
C LYS A 80 8.24 0.63 29.96
N GLU A 81 7.02 0.23 30.28
CA GLU A 81 6.59 -0.21 31.62
C GLU A 81 6.81 -1.71 31.84
N ALA A 82 7.49 -2.41 30.92
CA ALA A 82 7.68 -3.85 31.02
C ALA A 82 8.34 -4.25 32.36
N PRO A 83 7.77 -5.22 33.10
CA PRO A 83 8.17 -5.56 34.46
C PRO A 83 9.56 -6.23 34.58
N VAL A 84 10.15 -6.65 33.45
CA VAL A 84 11.49 -7.25 33.39
C VAL A 84 12.38 -6.39 32.51
N HIS A 85 13.50 -5.92 33.08
CA HIS A 85 14.37 -4.91 32.47
C HIS A 85 15.03 -5.42 31.18
N HIS A 86 14.51 -5.02 30.02
CA HIS A 86 15.07 -5.35 28.70
C HIS A 86 16.20 -4.36 28.34
N LYS A 87 17.39 -4.57 28.91
CA LYS A 87 18.50 -3.59 28.83
C LYS A 87 19.09 -3.32 27.42
N LYS A 88 18.65 -3.96 26.33
CA LYS A 88 19.43 -3.91 25.07
C LYS A 88 18.71 -3.96 23.71
N TYR A 89 17.39 -4.15 23.61
CA TYR A 89 16.81 -4.58 22.31
C TYR A 89 15.87 -3.60 21.62
N VAL A 90 15.36 -2.56 22.29
CA VAL A 90 14.49 -1.56 21.65
C VAL A 90 15.11 -0.19 21.83
N ASP A 91 15.52 0.43 20.72
CA ASP A 91 15.88 1.85 20.71
C ASP A 91 14.59 2.67 20.93
N MET A 92 14.37 3.03 22.18
CA MET A 92 13.20 3.79 22.61
C MET A 92 13.16 5.19 21.97
N GLU A 93 14.30 5.73 21.53
CA GLU A 93 14.35 7.01 20.85
C GLU A 93 13.82 6.91 19.42
N CYS A 94 14.18 5.85 18.69
CA CYS A 94 13.58 5.55 17.39
C CYS A 94 12.06 5.33 17.49
N ALA A 95 11.60 4.61 18.52
CA ALA A 95 10.17 4.39 18.76
C ALA A 95 9.43 5.70 19.08
N ARG A 96 10.03 6.59 19.89
CA ARG A 96 9.50 7.92 20.18
C ARG A 96 9.39 8.78 18.91
N LEU A 97 10.45 8.85 18.11
CA LEU A 97 10.46 9.60 16.85
C LEU A 97 9.42 9.06 15.84
N PHE A 98 9.22 7.75 15.81
CA PHE A 98 8.18 7.12 14.99
C PHE A 98 6.79 7.60 15.40
N ILE A 99 6.48 7.61 16.70
CA ILE A 99 5.20 8.11 17.23
C ILE A 99 4.98 9.58 16.87
N GLU A 100 6.01 10.42 17.05
CA GLU A 100 5.93 11.84 16.71
C GLU A 100 5.64 12.06 15.22
N ASN A 101 6.24 11.25 14.35
CA ASN A 101 5.98 11.30 12.92
C ASN A 101 4.56 10.81 12.58
N VAL A 102 4.10 9.71 13.19
CA VAL A 102 2.72 9.22 12.99
C VAL A 102 1.69 10.24 13.48
N ALA A 103 1.94 10.93 14.59
CA ALA A 103 1.03 11.96 15.12
C ALA A 103 0.87 13.17 14.19
N LYS A 104 1.88 13.48 13.37
CA LYS A 104 1.85 14.54 12.35
C LYS A 104 1.08 14.11 11.10
N ASP A 105 0.98 12.82 10.83
CA ASP A 105 0.32 12.28 9.65
C ASP A 105 -1.20 12.56 9.69
N SER A 106 -1.68 13.25 8.65
CA SER A 106 -3.08 13.66 8.52
C SER A 106 -4.05 12.49 8.31
N SER A 107 -3.56 11.34 7.84
CA SER A 107 -4.33 10.12 7.61
C SER A 107 -4.65 9.34 8.89
N THR A 108 -4.19 9.80 10.06
CA THR A 108 -4.52 9.20 11.37
C THR A 108 -5.91 9.55 11.87
N LYS A 109 -6.46 10.71 11.48
CA LYS A 109 -7.77 11.19 11.93
C LYS A 109 -8.70 11.46 10.74
N ARG A 110 -9.96 11.04 10.86
CA ARG A 110 -10.97 11.14 9.81
C ARG A 110 -11.20 12.58 9.36
N GLU A 111 -11.44 13.49 10.29
CA GLU A 111 -11.74 14.90 10.00
C GLU A 111 -10.54 15.63 9.40
N LYS A 112 -9.32 15.29 9.84
CA LYS A 112 -8.08 15.82 9.25
C LYS A 112 -7.93 15.34 7.82
N THR A 113 -8.16 14.05 7.56
CA THR A 113 -8.09 13.45 6.22
C THR A 113 -9.07 14.14 5.26
N ILE A 114 -10.31 14.38 5.69
CA ILE A 114 -11.31 15.09 4.88
C ILE A 114 -10.80 16.49 4.55
N LYS A 115 -10.43 17.30 5.55
CA LYS A 115 -9.95 18.68 5.33
C LYS A 115 -8.76 18.74 4.38
N GLU A 116 -7.80 17.84 4.55
CA GLU A 116 -6.56 17.82 3.76
C GLU A 116 -6.81 17.37 2.31
N LEU A 117 -7.76 16.44 2.11
CA LEU A 117 -8.23 16.03 0.80
C LEU A 117 -8.97 17.18 0.11
N GLU A 118 -9.97 17.78 0.77
CA GLU A 118 -10.79 18.86 0.21
C GLU A 118 -9.94 20.05 -0.25
N LYS A 119 -8.92 20.41 0.54
CA LYS A 119 -7.94 21.47 0.22
C LYS A 119 -7.21 21.22 -1.11
N ARG A 120 -6.97 19.96 -1.50
CA ARG A 120 -6.21 19.61 -2.71
C ARG A 120 -7.10 19.38 -3.91
N VAL A 121 -8.16 18.61 -3.74
CA VAL A 121 -8.83 17.94 -4.87
C VAL A 121 -9.83 18.83 -5.58
N PHE A 122 -10.29 19.94 -4.98
CA PHE A 122 -11.28 20.84 -5.57
C PHE A 122 -10.70 22.05 -6.29
N GLU A 123 -9.42 22.34 -6.09
CA GLU A 123 -8.71 23.39 -6.81
C GLU A 123 -7.92 22.77 -7.96
N ALA A 124 -8.08 23.30 -9.17
CA ALA A 124 -7.26 22.90 -10.30
C ALA A 124 -5.80 23.31 -10.06
N GLY A 125 -4.87 22.53 -10.59
CA GLY A 125 -3.45 22.83 -10.51
C GLY A 125 -3.00 23.97 -11.43
N HIS A 126 -1.69 24.24 -11.44
CA HIS A 126 -1.10 25.39 -12.14
C HIS A 126 -0.03 24.97 -13.15
N ILE A 127 -0.07 23.74 -13.66
CA ILE A 127 0.89 23.28 -14.66
C ILE A 127 0.82 24.12 -15.93
N ASN A 128 1.99 24.52 -16.42
CA ASN A 128 2.12 25.11 -17.75
C ASN A 128 2.18 23.98 -18.79
N SER A 129 1.06 23.70 -19.45
CA SER A 129 0.93 22.61 -20.42
C SER A 129 1.98 22.66 -21.53
N ASN A 130 2.32 23.86 -22.03
CA ASN A 130 3.30 24.01 -23.11
C ASN A 130 4.72 23.69 -22.63
N ALA A 131 5.07 24.16 -21.43
CA ALA A 131 6.37 23.86 -20.83
C ALA A 131 6.51 22.36 -20.54
N TYR A 132 5.44 21.70 -20.09
CA TYR A 132 5.48 20.28 -19.80
C TYR A 132 5.57 19.41 -21.06
N LYS A 133 4.84 19.75 -22.12
CA LYS A 133 5.00 19.11 -23.44
C LYS A 133 6.44 19.25 -23.96
N ALA A 134 6.99 20.45 -23.94
CA ALA A 134 8.36 20.70 -24.33
C ALA A 134 9.38 19.94 -23.46
N PHE A 135 9.08 19.76 -22.16
CA PHE A 135 9.89 18.93 -21.27
C PHE A 135 9.86 17.46 -21.68
N LEU A 136 8.70 16.89 -21.98
CA LEU A 136 8.60 15.49 -22.44
C LEU A 136 9.34 15.31 -23.76
N ASP A 137 9.10 16.19 -24.73
CA ASP A 137 9.80 16.14 -26.03
C ASP A 137 11.32 16.21 -25.83
N LYS A 138 11.83 17.10 -24.96
CA LYS A 138 13.28 17.19 -24.72
C LYS A 138 13.89 15.93 -24.09
N ASN A 139 13.16 15.23 -23.23
CA ASN A 139 13.69 14.11 -22.44
C ASN A 139 13.50 12.74 -23.10
N PHE A 140 12.51 12.63 -23.98
CA PHE A 140 12.11 11.37 -24.62
C PHE A 140 12.28 11.40 -26.13
N ASP A 141 12.32 12.59 -26.74
CA ASP A 141 12.47 12.77 -28.18
C ASP A 141 13.89 13.33 -28.47
N LYS A 142 14.62 12.71 -29.42
CA LYS A 142 15.75 13.33 -30.17
C LYS A 142 17.19 13.27 -29.62
N LYS A 143 17.59 12.25 -28.85
CA LYS A 143 19.04 12.00 -28.60
C LYS A 143 19.56 10.64 -29.03
N ASN A 144 18.69 9.64 -29.20
CA ASN A 144 19.06 8.29 -29.61
C ASN A 144 18.00 7.75 -30.57
N VAL A 145 18.40 7.37 -31.79
CA VAL A 145 17.51 6.80 -32.82
C VAL A 145 16.74 5.58 -32.31
N ALA A 146 17.34 4.79 -31.42
CA ALA A 146 16.68 3.64 -30.80
C ALA A 146 15.55 4.05 -29.82
N GLY A 147 15.67 5.20 -29.16
CA GLY A 147 14.65 5.71 -28.24
C GLY A 147 13.45 6.31 -28.98
N GLU A 148 13.72 7.01 -30.08
CA GLU A 148 12.69 7.57 -30.97
C GLU A 148 11.84 6.46 -31.59
N LEU A 149 12.49 5.44 -32.18
CA LEU A 149 11.80 4.26 -32.73
C LEU A 149 10.98 3.51 -31.66
N ALA A 150 11.47 3.40 -30.43
CA ALA A 150 10.75 2.75 -29.35
C ALA A 150 9.50 3.53 -28.94
N LEU A 151 9.59 4.86 -28.85
CA LEU A 151 8.45 5.71 -28.51
C LEU A 151 7.37 5.69 -29.60
N ASP A 152 7.77 5.76 -30.87
CA ASP A 152 6.83 5.67 -31.99
C ASP A 152 6.13 4.30 -32.03
N THR A 153 6.88 3.21 -31.78
CA THR A 153 6.30 1.86 -31.65
C THR A 153 5.28 1.81 -30.52
N ILE A 154 5.60 2.34 -29.33
CA ILE A 154 4.67 2.40 -28.19
C ILE A 154 3.40 3.18 -28.56
N ARG A 155 3.55 4.31 -29.25
CA ARG A 155 2.39 5.12 -29.67
C ARG A 155 1.49 4.39 -30.65
N GLU A 156 2.07 3.75 -31.66
CA GLU A 156 1.33 2.95 -32.65
C GLU A 156 0.62 1.77 -31.99
N ASP A 157 1.30 1.04 -31.11
CA ASP A 157 0.73 -0.08 -30.36
C ASP A 157 -0.39 0.37 -29.42
N MET A 158 -0.22 1.51 -28.73
CA MET A 158 -1.22 2.09 -27.85
C MET A 158 -2.46 2.56 -28.61
N GLU A 159 -2.27 3.21 -29.77
CA GLU A 159 -3.36 3.64 -30.64
C GLU A 159 -4.14 2.43 -31.17
N PHE A 160 -3.43 1.40 -31.65
CA PHE A 160 -4.03 0.15 -32.08
C PHE A 160 -4.82 -0.52 -30.95
N PHE A 161 -4.23 -0.61 -29.75
CA PHE A 161 -4.89 -1.16 -28.56
C PHE A 161 -6.18 -0.39 -28.23
N CYS A 162 -6.14 0.95 -28.24
CA CYS A 162 -7.30 1.79 -27.99
C CYS A 162 -8.47 1.48 -28.94
N GLU A 163 -8.17 1.33 -30.23
CA GLU A 163 -9.15 0.99 -31.26
C GLU A 163 -9.71 -0.44 -31.12
N GLN A 164 -8.86 -1.40 -30.73
CA GLN A 164 -9.30 -2.76 -30.43
C GLN A 164 -10.18 -2.82 -29.18
N LEU A 165 -9.84 -2.07 -28.13
CA LEU A 165 -10.60 -2.07 -26.88
C LEU A 165 -12.04 -1.58 -27.11
N LEU A 166 -12.26 -0.60 -27.98
CA LEU A 166 -13.61 -0.13 -28.36
C LEU A 166 -14.46 -1.20 -29.03
N ARG A 167 -13.84 -2.20 -29.67
CA ARG A 167 -14.53 -3.29 -30.38
C ARG A 167 -14.64 -4.56 -29.55
N THR A 168 -14.01 -4.58 -28.37
CA THR A 168 -13.88 -5.77 -27.54
C THR A 168 -15.21 -6.18 -26.91
N THR A 169 -15.37 -7.48 -26.72
CA THR A 169 -16.43 -8.08 -25.90
C THR A 169 -15.83 -8.62 -24.62
N VAL A 170 -16.43 -8.27 -23.49
CA VAL A 170 -16.09 -8.81 -22.18
C VAL A 170 -16.48 -10.28 -22.15
N SER A 171 -15.56 -11.15 -21.73
CA SER A 171 -15.86 -12.57 -21.48
C SER A 171 -16.24 -12.79 -20.02
N VAL A 172 -16.97 -13.89 -19.75
CA VAL A 172 -17.27 -14.31 -18.37
C VAL A 172 -15.98 -14.55 -17.57
N SER A 173 -14.96 -15.13 -18.18
CA SER A 173 -13.65 -15.32 -17.55
C SER A 173 -13.00 -13.98 -17.16
N GLY A 174 -12.94 -13.02 -18.09
CA GLY A 174 -12.38 -11.71 -17.82
C GLY A 174 -13.18 -10.94 -16.76
N LEU A 175 -14.49 -11.17 -16.68
CA LEU A 175 -15.32 -10.60 -15.63
C LEU A 175 -15.04 -11.24 -14.27
N LYS A 176 -14.83 -12.56 -14.20
CA LYS A 176 -14.40 -13.25 -12.97
C LYS A 176 -13.06 -12.72 -12.47
N ASP A 177 -12.10 -12.48 -13.35
CA ASP A 177 -10.81 -11.85 -13.00
C ASP A 177 -11.00 -10.43 -12.45
N CYS A 178 -11.94 -9.65 -13.02
CA CYS A 178 -12.27 -8.32 -12.51
C CYS A 178 -12.91 -8.38 -11.12
N VAL A 179 -13.80 -9.36 -10.88
CA VAL A 179 -14.41 -9.60 -9.57
C VAL A 179 -13.33 -9.94 -8.54
N GLU A 180 -12.40 -10.83 -8.88
CA GLU A 180 -11.28 -11.17 -8.00
C GLU A 180 -10.39 -9.96 -7.72
N GLY A 181 -10.07 -9.17 -8.75
CA GLY A 181 -9.32 -7.93 -8.62
C GLY A 181 -9.99 -6.92 -7.66
N LEU A 182 -11.30 -6.72 -7.80
CA LEU A 182 -12.06 -5.84 -6.90
C LEU A 182 -12.15 -6.37 -5.47
N LEU A 183 -12.29 -7.69 -5.28
CA LEU A 183 -12.29 -8.30 -3.96
C LEU A 183 -10.92 -8.24 -3.27
N GLY A 184 -9.84 -8.16 -4.05
CA GLY A 184 -8.48 -7.90 -3.55
C GLY A 184 -8.19 -6.42 -3.26
N CYS A 185 -9.03 -5.50 -3.72
CA CYS A 185 -8.91 -4.07 -3.48
C CYS A 185 -9.73 -3.63 -2.26
N ASP A 186 -9.24 -2.61 -1.57
CA ASP A 186 -9.94 -2.01 -0.41
C ASP A 186 -11.07 -1.03 -0.83
N LEU A 187 -11.50 -1.07 -2.09
CA LEU A 187 -12.50 -0.15 -2.65
C LEU A 187 -13.90 -0.42 -2.07
N LEU A 188 -14.29 -1.69 -1.97
CA LEU A 188 -15.67 -2.08 -1.71
C LEU A 188 -15.96 -2.25 -0.21
N ASN A 189 -17.15 -1.84 0.21
CA ASN A 189 -17.69 -2.14 1.53
C ASN A 189 -18.10 -3.62 1.65
N LEU A 190 -18.35 -4.09 2.89
CA LEU A 190 -18.63 -5.51 3.16
C LEU A 190 -19.88 -6.03 2.42
N GLU A 191 -20.90 -5.18 2.26
CA GLU A 191 -22.13 -5.53 1.54
C GLU A 191 -21.84 -5.79 0.05
N LYS A 192 -21.17 -4.85 -0.63
CA LYS A 192 -20.79 -4.98 -2.04
C LYS A 192 -19.83 -6.14 -2.28
N GLN A 193 -18.93 -6.43 -1.34
CA GLN A 193 -18.06 -7.62 -1.40
C GLN A 193 -18.89 -8.92 -1.35
N ALA A 194 -19.90 -8.99 -0.48
CA ALA A 194 -20.79 -10.15 -0.40
C ALA A 194 -21.59 -10.34 -1.70
N THR A 195 -22.13 -9.25 -2.26
CA THR A 195 -22.83 -9.29 -3.55
C THR A 195 -21.91 -9.76 -4.68
N LEU A 196 -20.68 -9.26 -4.77
CA LEU A 196 -19.72 -9.71 -5.78
C LEU A 196 -19.36 -11.19 -5.65
N ARG A 197 -19.20 -11.70 -4.42
CA ARG A 197 -18.95 -13.13 -4.18
C ARG A 197 -20.12 -13.98 -4.66
N GLN A 198 -21.36 -13.57 -4.42
CA GLN A 198 -22.54 -14.26 -4.92
C GLN A 198 -22.63 -14.22 -6.45
N LEU A 199 -22.31 -13.06 -7.05
CA LEU A 199 -22.28 -12.87 -8.50
C LEU A 199 -21.27 -13.78 -9.19
N LYS A 200 -20.11 -14.01 -8.55
CA LYS A 200 -19.06 -14.89 -9.06
C LYS A 200 -19.52 -16.34 -9.28
N GLU A 201 -20.47 -16.81 -8.47
CA GLU A 201 -20.98 -18.19 -8.51
C GLU A 201 -22.07 -18.38 -9.57
N SER A 202 -22.56 -17.32 -10.22
CA SER A 202 -23.66 -17.39 -11.16
C SER A 202 -23.28 -16.95 -12.57
N ASP A 203 -22.88 -17.92 -13.39
CA ASP A 203 -22.49 -17.70 -14.79
C ASP A 203 -23.56 -16.98 -15.64
N PRO A 204 -24.87 -17.28 -15.54
CA PRO A 204 -25.89 -16.54 -16.31
C PRO A 204 -25.91 -15.03 -16.01
N HIS A 205 -25.78 -14.64 -14.74
CA HIS A 205 -25.72 -13.23 -14.37
C HIS A 205 -24.43 -12.57 -14.86
N LEU A 206 -23.31 -13.31 -14.89
CA LEU A 206 -22.05 -12.82 -15.43
C LEU A 206 -22.12 -12.64 -16.96
N GLU A 207 -22.85 -13.49 -17.68
CA GLU A 207 -23.08 -13.35 -19.13
C GLU A 207 -23.87 -12.07 -19.45
N ASP A 208 -24.94 -11.81 -18.69
CA ASP A 208 -25.74 -10.58 -18.82
C ASP A 208 -24.88 -9.34 -18.54
N LEU A 209 -24.11 -9.36 -17.44
CA LEU A 209 -23.20 -8.27 -17.10
C LEU A 209 -22.09 -8.11 -18.15
N ALA A 210 -21.51 -9.18 -18.66
CA ALA A 210 -20.50 -9.11 -19.70
C ALA A 210 -21.05 -8.45 -20.97
N THR A 211 -22.28 -8.78 -21.35
CA THR A 211 -22.98 -8.15 -22.48
C THR A 211 -23.22 -6.65 -22.21
N LEU A 212 -23.68 -6.30 -21.02
CA LEU A 212 -23.89 -4.91 -20.60
C LEU A 212 -22.59 -4.10 -20.63
N LEU A 213 -21.51 -4.63 -20.05
CA LEU A 213 -20.20 -3.98 -20.01
C LEU A 213 -19.62 -3.82 -21.42
N SER A 214 -19.75 -4.83 -22.27
CA SER A 214 -19.34 -4.76 -23.68
C SER A 214 -20.05 -3.61 -24.42
N SER A 215 -21.36 -3.46 -24.20
CA SER A 215 -22.13 -2.36 -24.77
C SER A 215 -21.66 -0.99 -24.24
N ARG A 216 -21.39 -0.89 -22.92
CA ARG A 216 -20.85 0.33 -22.31
C ARG A 216 -19.46 0.71 -22.82
N ILE A 217 -18.58 -0.26 -23.08
CA ILE A 217 -17.24 -0.01 -23.66
C ILE A 217 -17.38 0.57 -25.07
N LYS A 218 -18.24 -0.01 -25.91
CA LYS A 218 -18.53 0.52 -27.26
C LYS A 218 -19.09 1.94 -27.23
N ALA A 219 -19.84 2.27 -26.18
CA ALA A 219 -20.45 3.58 -25.95
C ALA A 219 -19.66 4.48 -24.98
N VAL A 220 -18.36 4.23 -24.74
CA VAL A 220 -17.56 4.91 -23.71
C VAL A 220 -17.50 6.44 -23.87
N ARG A 221 -17.69 6.94 -25.10
CA ARG A 221 -17.80 8.37 -25.41
C ARG A 221 -18.91 9.08 -24.63
N TYR A 222 -19.97 8.36 -24.26
CA TYR A 222 -21.13 8.89 -23.56
C TYR A 222 -21.13 8.57 -22.06
N TRP A 223 -20.14 7.83 -21.57
CA TRP A 223 -20.05 7.49 -20.15
C TRP A 223 -19.80 8.75 -19.31
N ASN A 224 -20.58 8.91 -18.25
CA ASN A 224 -20.46 9.98 -17.26
C ASN A 224 -20.79 9.44 -15.87
N TRP A 225 -20.27 10.11 -14.84
CA TRP A 225 -20.69 9.88 -13.46
C TRP A 225 -22.16 10.28 -13.24
N PRO A 226 -22.83 9.72 -12.21
CA PRO A 226 -24.19 10.13 -11.86
C PRO A 226 -24.30 11.63 -11.57
N GLU A 227 -25.35 12.30 -12.06
CA GLU A 227 -25.58 13.74 -11.86
C GLU A 227 -25.69 14.12 -10.37
N LYS A 228 -26.24 13.22 -9.55
CA LYS A 228 -26.35 13.38 -8.10
C LYS A 228 -25.02 13.31 -7.34
N GLY A 229 -23.92 13.04 -8.04
CA GLY A 229 -22.61 12.81 -7.44
C GLY A 229 -22.43 11.39 -6.89
N VAL A 230 -21.19 11.09 -6.51
CA VAL A 230 -20.76 9.85 -5.88
C VAL A 230 -20.40 10.16 -4.42
N TYR A 231 -20.95 9.38 -3.50
CA TYR A 231 -20.63 9.52 -2.08
C TYR A 231 -19.18 9.09 -1.82
N VAL A 232 -18.51 9.85 -0.96
CA VAL A 232 -17.13 9.61 -0.55
C VAL A 232 -17.12 8.99 0.83
N ASP A 233 -16.88 7.68 0.89
CA ASP A 233 -16.78 6.95 2.14
C ASP A 233 -15.38 7.07 2.73
N VAL A 234 -15.24 7.96 3.73
CA VAL A 234 -13.98 8.09 4.48
C VAL A 234 -13.98 7.10 5.63
N ARG A 235 -13.26 6.00 5.42
CA ARG A 235 -13.13 4.87 6.35
C ARG A 235 -11.68 4.45 6.53
N ARG A 236 -11.45 3.58 7.51
CA ARG A 236 -10.12 2.98 7.73
C ARG A 236 -9.84 1.94 6.68
N SER A 237 -8.68 2.09 6.06
CA SER A 237 -8.10 1.08 5.19
C SER A 237 -7.53 -0.09 5.98
N ILE A 238 -7.14 -1.16 5.27
CA ILE A 238 -6.40 -2.31 5.85
C ILE A 238 -5.12 -1.87 6.59
N GLU A 239 -4.48 -0.79 6.14
CA GLU A 239 -3.30 -0.18 6.78
C GLU A 239 -3.64 0.70 8.00
N ARG A 240 -4.89 0.65 8.48
CA ARG A 240 -5.42 1.42 9.62
C ARG A 240 -5.41 2.95 9.46
N ARG A 241 -5.02 3.47 8.30
CA ARG A 241 -5.13 4.88 7.91
C ARG A 241 -6.49 5.20 7.33
N TYR A 242 -7.00 6.40 7.59
CA TYR A 242 -8.21 6.90 6.95
C TYR A 242 -7.94 7.21 5.48
N ARG A 243 -8.80 6.68 4.60
CA ARG A 243 -8.76 6.89 3.16
C ARG A 243 -10.18 7.18 2.65
N ALA A 244 -10.27 7.96 1.59
CA ALA A 244 -11.53 8.43 1.02
C ALA A 244 -11.88 7.62 -0.23
N PHE A 245 -12.74 6.61 -0.07
CA PHE A 245 -13.16 5.71 -1.13
C PHE A 245 -14.40 6.27 -1.83
N LEU A 246 -14.50 6.08 -3.15
CA LEU A 246 -15.73 6.36 -3.86
C LEU A 246 -16.71 5.20 -3.65
N ASP A 247 -17.98 5.52 -3.40
CA ASP A 247 -19.04 4.54 -3.16
C ASP A 247 -19.87 4.28 -4.42
N GLU A 248 -19.22 4.04 -5.57
CA GLU A 248 -19.92 3.74 -6.83
C GLU A 248 -20.63 2.38 -6.85
N ASP A 249 -21.63 2.23 -7.72
CA ASP A 249 -22.34 0.96 -7.87
C ASP A 249 -21.45 -0.15 -8.47
N ILE A 250 -21.83 -1.41 -8.23
CA ILE A 250 -21.07 -2.59 -8.65
C ILE A 250 -20.81 -2.61 -10.15
N ILE A 251 -21.76 -2.18 -10.97
CA ILE A 251 -21.62 -2.21 -12.44
C ILE A 251 -20.57 -1.17 -12.86
N THR A 252 -20.60 0.03 -12.28
CA THR A 252 -19.59 1.06 -12.49
C THR A 252 -18.21 0.60 -12.00
N ALA A 253 -18.11 0.00 -10.82
CA ALA A 253 -16.85 -0.53 -10.30
C ALA A 253 -16.26 -1.61 -11.23
N LEU A 254 -17.07 -2.58 -11.70
CA LEU A 254 -16.64 -3.62 -12.64
C LEU A 254 -16.22 -3.05 -14.00
N PHE A 255 -16.97 -2.06 -14.52
CA PHE A 255 -16.64 -1.38 -15.76
C PHE A 255 -15.28 -0.68 -15.69
N LEU A 256 -15.06 0.10 -14.63
CA LEU A 256 -13.80 0.82 -14.41
C LEU A 256 -12.63 -0.13 -14.14
N GLN A 257 -12.87 -1.21 -13.40
CA GLN A 257 -11.88 -2.25 -13.16
C GLN A 257 -11.46 -2.95 -14.44
N TYR A 258 -12.43 -3.33 -15.29
CA TYR A 258 -12.15 -3.99 -16.56
C TYR A 258 -11.29 -3.11 -17.45
N ILE A 259 -11.68 -1.85 -17.66
CA ILE A 259 -10.89 -0.91 -18.48
C ILE A 259 -9.49 -0.73 -17.90
N GLY A 260 -9.39 -0.47 -16.59
CA GLY A 260 -8.10 -0.31 -15.93
C GLY A 260 -7.20 -1.55 -16.07
N ALA A 261 -7.78 -2.76 -15.98
CA ALA A 261 -7.05 -4.00 -16.17
C ALA A 261 -6.55 -4.15 -17.63
N GLN A 262 -7.36 -3.81 -18.63
CA GLN A 262 -6.95 -3.86 -20.03
C GLN A 262 -5.76 -2.91 -20.30
N PHE A 263 -5.83 -1.67 -19.82
CA PHE A 263 -4.72 -0.72 -19.94
C PHE A 263 -3.47 -1.22 -19.18
N ALA A 264 -3.63 -1.76 -17.97
CA ALA A 264 -2.51 -2.30 -17.21
C ALA A 264 -1.83 -3.48 -17.92
N VAL A 265 -2.59 -4.33 -18.61
CA VAL A 265 -2.04 -5.43 -19.42
C VAL A 265 -1.31 -4.89 -20.65
N CYS A 266 -1.83 -3.87 -21.32
CA CYS A 266 -1.15 -3.21 -22.45
C CYS A 266 0.23 -2.68 -22.03
N MET A 267 0.26 -1.84 -20.98
CA MET A 267 1.50 -1.24 -20.48
C MET A 267 2.51 -2.28 -19.95
N LYS A 268 2.04 -3.40 -19.39
CA LYS A 268 2.93 -4.49 -18.94
C LYS A 268 3.56 -5.27 -20.09
N LYS A 269 2.88 -5.42 -21.23
CA LYS A 269 3.45 -6.10 -22.40
C LYS A 269 4.63 -5.32 -22.97
N GLU A 270 4.54 -3.99 -22.94
CA GLU A 270 5.60 -3.08 -23.40
C GLU A 270 6.81 -3.05 -22.45
N ASN A 271 6.59 -3.18 -21.13
CA ASN A 271 7.65 -3.11 -20.12
C ASN A 271 8.52 -4.38 -20.00
N GLY A 272 8.27 -5.42 -20.80
CA GLY A 272 8.99 -6.70 -20.71
C GLY A 272 8.60 -7.50 -19.47
N ASN A 273 8.35 -8.79 -19.64
CA ASN A 273 7.76 -9.66 -18.62
C ASN A 273 8.73 -9.86 -17.42
N PRO A 274 8.51 -9.28 -16.22
CA PRO A 274 9.25 -9.67 -15.04
C PRO A 274 8.58 -10.95 -14.53
N LYS A 275 9.03 -12.08 -15.07
CA LYS A 275 8.67 -13.39 -14.51
C LYS A 275 9.14 -13.41 -13.05
N ASN A 276 8.18 -13.60 -12.16
CA ASN A 276 8.36 -13.97 -10.75
C ASN A 276 9.13 -12.96 -9.89
N ALA A 277 8.41 -12.08 -9.21
CA ALA A 277 8.86 -11.60 -7.90
C ALA A 277 7.67 -11.14 -7.05
N THR A 278 6.91 -12.08 -6.51
CA THR A 278 6.27 -11.91 -5.18
C THR A 278 7.34 -11.94 -4.08
N VAL A 279 8.49 -11.33 -4.33
CA VAL A 279 9.44 -10.97 -3.28
C VAL A 279 8.95 -9.63 -2.78
N ASN A 280 8.86 -9.46 -1.46
CA ASN A 280 8.56 -8.17 -0.86
C ASN A 280 9.53 -7.13 -1.46
N ILE A 281 9.03 -6.29 -2.37
CA ILE A 281 9.85 -5.39 -3.21
C ILE A 281 10.67 -4.47 -2.30
N LYS A 282 10.11 -4.07 -1.15
CA LYS A 282 10.83 -3.31 -0.11
C LYS A 282 12.02 -4.10 0.43
N ASN A 283 11.84 -5.37 0.78
CA ASN A 283 12.95 -6.21 1.27
C ASN A 283 14.02 -6.41 0.20
N SER A 284 13.62 -6.63 -1.05
CA SER A 284 14.56 -6.78 -2.18
C SER A 284 15.39 -5.52 -2.36
N LEU A 285 14.75 -4.35 -2.28
CA LEU A 285 15.42 -3.06 -2.39
C LEU A 285 16.39 -2.81 -1.23
N ILE A 286 16.00 -3.14 0.00
CA ILE A 286 16.87 -3.04 1.18
C ILE A 286 18.08 -3.97 1.04
N HIS A 287 17.88 -5.20 0.55
CA HIS A 287 18.98 -6.13 0.30
C HIS A 287 19.92 -5.61 -0.78
N LEU A 288 19.39 -5.08 -1.90
CA LEU A 288 20.18 -4.47 -2.95
C LEU A 288 21.02 -3.31 -2.40
N LEU A 289 20.39 -2.39 -1.68
CA LEU A 289 21.06 -1.25 -1.05
C LEU A 289 22.18 -1.72 -0.11
N ALA A 290 21.91 -2.72 0.73
CA ALA A 290 22.91 -3.26 1.66
C ALA A 290 24.09 -3.89 0.91
N THR A 291 23.84 -4.63 -0.16
CA THR A 291 24.88 -5.21 -1.02
C THR A 291 25.72 -4.13 -1.69
N GLU A 292 25.09 -3.12 -2.29
CA GLU A 292 25.81 -2.02 -2.94
C GLU A 292 26.63 -1.20 -1.93
N ALA A 293 26.09 -0.92 -0.75
CA ALA A 293 26.82 -0.25 0.32
C ALA A 293 28.04 -1.05 0.79
N GLN A 294 27.91 -2.37 0.95
CA GLN A 294 29.03 -3.24 1.31
C GLN A 294 30.09 -3.30 0.22
N LEU A 295 29.67 -3.42 -1.04
CA LEU A 295 30.58 -3.43 -2.18
C LEU A 295 31.32 -2.10 -2.31
N HIS A 296 30.61 -0.98 -2.17
CA HIS A 296 31.20 0.36 -2.22
C HIS A 296 32.27 0.55 -1.15
N LYS A 297 32.04 0.08 0.09
CA LYS A 297 33.05 0.12 1.16
C LYS A 297 34.36 -0.60 0.81
N VAL A 298 34.30 -1.63 -0.03
CA VAL A 298 35.49 -2.39 -0.47
C VAL A 298 36.15 -1.71 -1.67
N ILE A 299 35.37 -1.22 -2.63
CA ILE A 299 35.90 -0.68 -3.90
C ILE A 299 36.37 0.77 -3.76
N LYS A 300 35.66 1.60 -2.98
CA LYS A 300 35.90 3.05 -2.82
C LYS A 300 35.86 3.45 -1.34
N PRO A 301 36.74 2.90 -0.49
CA PRO A 301 36.72 3.15 0.96
C PRO A 301 36.88 4.63 1.33
N GLU A 302 37.53 5.42 0.47
CA GLU A 302 37.77 6.86 0.65
C GLU A 302 36.58 7.75 0.30
N LYS A 303 35.55 7.22 -0.40
CA LYS A 303 34.36 7.98 -0.79
C LYS A 303 33.15 7.60 0.08
N PRO A 304 32.33 8.56 0.51
CA PRO A 304 31.08 8.25 1.21
C PRO A 304 30.12 7.49 0.28
N PHE A 305 29.19 6.75 0.87
CA PHE A 305 28.05 6.15 0.18
C PHE A 305 26.79 6.81 0.73
N THR A 306 26.21 7.71 -0.05
CA THR A 306 25.07 8.52 0.39
C THR A 306 23.79 7.88 -0.10
N VAL A 307 22.82 7.71 0.79
CA VAL A 307 21.51 7.15 0.47
C VAL A 307 20.47 8.21 0.76
N VAL A 308 19.63 8.49 -0.23
CA VAL A 308 18.49 9.38 -0.10
C VAL A 308 17.22 8.57 -0.25
N ARG A 309 16.33 8.72 0.72
CA ARG A 309 14.95 8.29 0.63
C ARG A 309 14.06 9.52 0.67
N THR A 310 13.16 9.64 -0.29
CA THR A 310 12.13 10.67 -0.31
C THR A 310 10.78 10.04 -0.55
N ASP A 311 9.76 10.55 0.14
CA ASP A 311 8.36 10.25 -0.13
C ASP A 311 7.70 11.47 -0.79
N MET A 312 6.59 11.23 -1.49
CA MET A 312 5.74 12.29 -2.01
C MET A 312 4.46 12.37 -1.19
N GLU A 313 4.40 13.35 -0.29
CA GLU A 313 3.23 13.52 0.57
C GLU A 313 1.97 13.75 -0.30
N TRP A 314 0.93 12.94 -0.06
CA TRP A 314 -0.34 13.04 -0.79
C TRP A 314 -0.18 12.96 -2.32
N PHE A 315 0.74 12.13 -2.82
CA PHE A 315 1.01 12.01 -4.26
C PHE A 315 -0.27 11.90 -5.10
N GLY A 316 -1.08 10.86 -4.87
CA GLY A 316 -2.30 10.60 -5.64
C GLY A 316 -3.27 11.78 -5.71
N PRO A 317 -3.64 12.40 -4.58
CA PRO A 317 -4.49 13.60 -4.57
C PRO A 317 -3.85 14.88 -5.14
N SER A 318 -2.52 14.93 -5.25
CA SER A 318 -1.78 16.10 -5.72
C SER A 318 -1.56 16.11 -7.24
N ILE A 319 -1.75 14.98 -7.93
CA ILE A 319 -1.52 14.88 -9.38
C ILE A 319 -2.51 15.79 -10.14
N GLU A 320 -2.01 16.68 -10.98
CA GLU A 320 -2.86 17.53 -11.82
C GLU A 320 -3.46 16.74 -12.98
N HIS A 321 -4.76 16.92 -13.25
CA HIS A 321 -5.44 16.21 -14.34
C HIS A 321 -4.85 16.57 -15.70
N GLU A 322 -4.40 17.81 -15.87
CA GLU A 322 -3.76 18.27 -17.10
C GLU A 322 -2.41 17.57 -17.34
N SER A 323 -1.63 17.28 -16.30
CA SER A 323 -0.41 16.46 -16.42
C SER A 323 -0.73 15.06 -16.92
N ILE A 324 -1.76 14.43 -16.35
CA ILE A 324 -2.22 13.09 -16.75
C ILE A 324 -2.63 13.12 -18.23
N LYS A 325 -3.43 14.11 -18.63
CA LYS A 325 -3.86 14.29 -20.01
C LYS A 325 -2.69 14.40 -20.97
N ILE A 326 -1.71 15.26 -20.67
CA ILE A 326 -0.53 15.47 -21.51
C ILE A 326 0.27 14.17 -21.65
N VAL A 327 0.48 13.42 -20.56
CA VAL A 327 1.23 12.17 -20.60
C VAL A 327 0.49 11.08 -21.38
N LEU A 328 -0.83 10.94 -21.20
CA LEU A 328 -1.62 9.96 -21.95
C LEU A 328 -1.59 10.26 -23.46
N GLN A 329 -1.75 11.52 -23.85
CA GLN A 329 -1.63 11.94 -25.25
C GLN A 329 -0.21 11.71 -25.79
N PHE A 330 0.81 11.99 -24.98
CA PHE A 330 2.20 11.76 -25.34
C PHE A 330 2.51 10.27 -25.61
N LEU A 331 1.85 9.37 -24.87
CA LEU A 331 1.94 7.92 -25.03
C LEU A 331 1.06 7.34 -26.15
N GLY A 332 0.32 8.16 -26.89
CA GLY A 332 -0.53 7.70 -28.00
C GLY A 332 -1.93 7.21 -27.60
N VAL A 333 -2.39 7.48 -26.38
CA VAL A 333 -3.77 7.18 -25.99
C VAL A 333 -4.72 8.07 -26.79
N THR A 334 -5.64 7.45 -27.55
CA THR A 334 -6.60 8.18 -28.40
C THR A 334 -7.49 9.14 -27.60
N ASP A 335 -7.93 10.22 -28.24
CA ASP A 335 -8.76 11.26 -27.60
C ASP A 335 -10.05 10.72 -26.98
N VAL A 336 -10.64 9.66 -27.56
CA VAL A 336 -11.84 9.00 -27.02
C VAL A 336 -11.60 8.48 -25.61
N TRP A 337 -10.46 7.82 -25.41
CA TRP A 337 -10.08 7.24 -24.12
C TRP A 337 -9.56 8.31 -23.17
N VAL A 338 -8.80 9.30 -23.67
CA VAL A 338 -8.38 10.46 -22.87
C VAL A 338 -9.61 11.19 -22.31
N ASP A 339 -10.61 11.50 -23.13
CA ASP A 339 -11.83 12.17 -22.70
C ASP A 339 -12.60 11.37 -21.64
N PHE A 340 -12.70 10.04 -21.83
CA PHE A 340 -13.28 9.15 -20.82
C PHE A 340 -12.50 9.19 -19.51
N MET A 341 -11.17 9.09 -19.56
CA MET A 341 -10.30 9.15 -18.38
C MET A 341 -10.40 10.50 -17.69
N MET A 342 -10.52 11.60 -18.44
CA MET A 342 -10.76 12.93 -17.89
C MET A 342 -12.12 13.05 -17.20
N ARG A 343 -13.18 12.43 -17.75
CA ARG A 343 -14.49 12.32 -17.06
C ARG A 343 -14.39 11.49 -15.79
N PHE A 344 -13.66 10.36 -15.82
CA PHE A 344 -13.39 9.55 -14.63
C PHE A 344 -12.69 10.38 -13.54
N LEU A 345 -11.70 11.19 -13.94
CA LEU A 345 -10.97 12.06 -13.02
C LEU A 345 -11.84 13.19 -12.46
N ASN A 346 -12.74 13.78 -13.25
CA ASN A 346 -13.64 14.86 -12.83
C ASN A 346 -14.90 14.32 -12.14
N VAL A 347 -14.72 13.44 -11.15
CA VAL A 347 -15.85 12.89 -10.39
C VAL A 347 -16.58 13.98 -9.59
N PRO A 348 -17.92 14.08 -9.70
CA PRO A 348 -18.75 14.85 -8.78
C PRO A 348 -18.82 14.10 -7.44
N MET A 349 -18.34 14.73 -6.37
CA MET A 349 -18.19 14.12 -5.04
C MET A 349 -19.18 14.72 -4.04
N THR A 350 -19.71 13.90 -3.15
CA THR A 350 -20.43 14.33 -1.95
C THR A 350 -19.90 13.63 -0.70
N PHE A 351 -19.75 14.36 0.40
CA PHE A 351 -19.35 13.80 1.71
C PHE A 351 -20.54 13.57 2.64
N GLN A 352 -21.77 13.87 2.18
CA GLN A 352 -23.00 13.66 2.92
C GLN A 352 -23.92 12.75 2.09
N LYS A 353 -24.45 11.68 2.70
CA LYS A 353 -25.29 10.71 2.00
C LYS A 353 -26.65 11.28 1.53
N ASP A 354 -27.15 12.31 2.22
CA ASP A 354 -28.53 12.79 2.06
C ASP A 354 -28.65 14.26 1.59
N ALA A 355 -27.54 14.98 1.36
CA ALA A 355 -27.57 16.38 0.92
C ALA A 355 -27.29 16.50 -0.58
N SER A 356 -28.35 16.78 -1.36
CA SER A 356 -28.29 16.95 -2.82
C SER A 356 -27.54 18.19 -3.29
N ASN A 357 -27.28 19.17 -2.41
CA ASN A 357 -26.82 20.51 -2.80
C ASN A 357 -25.31 20.76 -2.63
N ASP A 358 -24.56 19.81 -2.04
CA ASP A 358 -23.13 19.99 -1.74
C ASP A 358 -22.19 19.22 -2.70
N VAL A 359 -22.67 18.89 -3.89
CA VAL A 359 -21.86 18.19 -4.90
C VAL A 359 -20.75 19.11 -5.40
N ARG A 360 -19.50 18.69 -5.19
CA ARG A 360 -18.31 19.40 -5.69
C ARG A 360 -17.55 18.53 -6.66
N ILE A 361 -17.17 19.11 -7.81
CA ILE A 361 -16.43 18.39 -8.84
C ILE A 361 -14.95 18.38 -8.49
N ARG A 362 -14.37 17.19 -8.50
CA ARG A 362 -12.94 17.01 -8.34
C ARG A 362 -12.16 17.60 -9.52
N ARG A 363 -11.22 18.50 -9.24
CA ARG A 363 -10.37 19.19 -10.23
C ARG A 363 -8.91 18.73 -10.21
N ARG A 364 -8.51 17.94 -9.21
CA ARG A 364 -7.15 17.43 -9.03
C ARG A 364 -7.14 16.05 -8.38
N GLY A 365 -6.07 15.31 -8.63
CA GLY A 365 -5.74 14.02 -8.04
C GLY A 365 -6.37 12.84 -8.76
N VAL A 366 -6.19 11.63 -8.22
CA VAL A 366 -6.76 10.35 -8.72
C VAL A 366 -7.59 9.65 -7.64
N PRO A 367 -8.76 9.04 -7.95
CA PRO A 367 -9.59 8.42 -6.92
C PRO A 367 -8.88 7.17 -6.39
N ILE A 368 -8.94 6.89 -5.11
CA ILE A 368 -8.16 5.79 -4.55
C ILE A 368 -8.75 4.42 -4.91
N ALA A 369 -7.91 3.37 -4.87
CA ALA A 369 -8.33 1.98 -5.04
C ALA A 369 -8.95 1.64 -6.41
N HIS A 370 -8.61 2.38 -7.46
CA HIS A 370 -8.91 2.01 -8.84
C HIS A 370 -7.63 1.68 -9.61
N GLN A 371 -7.72 0.69 -10.50
CA GLN A 371 -6.61 0.32 -11.40
C GLN A 371 -6.22 1.46 -12.36
N LEU A 372 -7.20 2.26 -12.82
CA LEU A 372 -6.94 3.46 -13.62
C LEU A 372 -6.11 4.50 -12.85
N SER A 373 -6.37 4.67 -11.56
CA SER A 373 -5.61 5.60 -10.72
C SER A 373 -4.17 5.16 -10.53
N ALA A 374 -3.93 3.85 -10.38
CA ALA A 374 -2.59 3.29 -10.38
C ALA A 374 -1.90 3.57 -11.72
N LEU A 375 -2.58 3.31 -12.85
CA LEU A 375 -2.05 3.62 -14.19
C LEU A 375 -1.60 5.08 -14.32
N PHE A 376 -2.43 6.04 -13.92
CA PHE A 376 -2.08 7.47 -14.02
C PHE A 376 -0.87 7.84 -13.18
N GLY A 377 -0.82 7.35 -11.93
CA GLY A 377 0.33 7.55 -11.06
C GLY A 377 1.60 6.97 -11.68
N GLU A 378 1.55 5.71 -12.10
CA GLU A 378 2.68 5.01 -12.71
C GLU A 378 3.17 5.68 -13.99
N CYS A 379 2.28 6.18 -14.86
CA CYS A 379 2.69 6.91 -16.06
C CYS A 379 3.45 8.20 -15.72
N ILE A 380 2.95 8.99 -14.76
CA ILE A 380 3.61 10.23 -14.33
C ILE A 380 4.98 9.94 -13.70
N LEU A 381 5.04 8.93 -12.83
CA LEU A 381 6.28 8.55 -12.15
C LEU A 381 7.31 7.98 -13.13
N PHE A 382 6.88 7.17 -14.10
CA PHE A 382 7.75 6.66 -15.16
C PHE A 382 8.38 7.80 -15.98
N MET A 383 7.59 8.82 -16.32
CA MET A 383 8.09 9.99 -17.06
C MET A 383 9.14 10.75 -16.25
N MET A 384 8.91 10.89 -14.94
CA MET A 384 9.86 11.53 -14.03
C MET A 384 11.15 10.70 -13.88
N GLU A 385 11.03 9.40 -13.61
CA GLU A 385 12.16 8.49 -13.43
C GLU A 385 13.10 8.49 -14.64
N SER A 386 12.52 8.36 -15.83
CA SER A 386 13.28 8.36 -17.07
C SER A 386 13.97 9.71 -17.31
N ALA A 387 13.30 10.83 -17.01
CA ALA A 387 13.91 12.15 -17.12
C ALA A 387 15.09 12.35 -16.14
N VAL A 388 14.96 11.90 -14.89
CA VAL A 388 16.05 11.94 -13.90
C VAL A 388 17.23 11.09 -14.39
N GLN A 389 16.97 9.84 -14.75
CA GLN A 389 18.00 8.92 -15.24
C GLN A 389 18.74 9.48 -16.47
N HIS A 390 18.03 10.11 -17.40
CA HIS A 390 18.62 10.70 -18.60
C HIS A 390 19.44 11.97 -18.32
N GLN A 391 19.05 12.79 -17.34
CA GLN A 391 19.72 14.06 -17.06
C GLN A 391 20.90 13.91 -16.09
N THR A 392 20.79 13.05 -15.08
CA THR A 392 21.77 12.95 -14.00
C THR A 392 22.57 11.64 -14.04
N GLY A 393 22.06 10.62 -14.73
CA GLY A 393 22.59 9.26 -14.68
C GLY A 393 22.23 8.51 -13.40
N ILE A 394 21.51 9.13 -12.46
CA ILE A 394 21.08 8.51 -11.21
C ILE A 394 19.88 7.61 -11.47
N ARG A 395 19.96 6.39 -10.97
CA ARG A 395 18.85 5.44 -11.00
C ARG A 395 17.96 5.61 -9.78
N LEU A 396 16.70 5.95 -10.03
CA LEU A 396 15.67 5.95 -9.00
C LEU A 396 15.12 4.53 -8.84
N TYR A 397 15.12 4.05 -7.61
CA TYR A 397 14.44 2.83 -7.20
C TYR A 397 13.16 3.20 -6.46
N ARG A 398 12.06 2.52 -6.76
CA ARG A 398 10.74 2.94 -6.26
C ARG A 398 9.92 1.79 -5.72
N VAL A 399 9.17 2.11 -4.67
CA VAL A 399 8.02 1.31 -4.23
C VAL A 399 6.84 2.26 -4.07
N HIS A 400 5.91 2.22 -5.02
CA HIS A 400 4.81 3.20 -5.12
C HIS A 400 5.33 4.63 -5.27
N ASP A 401 5.18 5.50 -4.27
CA ASP A 401 5.63 6.90 -4.25
C ASP A 401 6.85 7.13 -3.34
N ASP A 402 7.39 6.07 -2.73
CA ASP A 402 8.68 6.08 -2.03
C ASP A 402 9.82 5.94 -3.05
N PHE A 403 10.69 6.95 -3.15
CA PHE A 403 11.90 6.91 -3.99
C PHE A 403 13.15 6.70 -3.14
N TRP A 404 14.06 5.91 -3.71
CA TRP A 404 15.35 5.60 -3.14
C TRP A 404 16.39 5.79 -4.24
N PHE A 405 17.46 6.48 -3.91
CA PHE A 405 18.65 6.53 -4.75
C PHE A 405 19.88 6.69 -3.88
N TRP A 406 21.02 6.35 -4.45
CA TRP A 406 22.29 6.44 -3.76
C TRP A 406 23.41 6.66 -4.76
N ASP A 407 24.39 7.46 -4.37
CA ASP A 407 25.62 7.67 -5.14
C ASP A 407 26.79 7.88 -4.16
N SER A 408 27.98 7.65 -4.70
CA SER A 408 29.26 7.97 -4.07
C SER A 408 29.66 9.44 -4.18
N ASP A 409 29.09 10.15 -5.15
CA ASP A 409 29.24 11.57 -5.37
C ASP A 409 28.14 12.31 -4.61
N GLN A 410 28.52 13.17 -3.66
CA GLN A 410 27.55 13.88 -2.81
C GLN A 410 26.89 15.07 -3.50
N ASP A 411 27.48 15.54 -4.61
CA ASP A 411 26.93 16.66 -5.39
C ASP A 411 25.79 16.20 -6.33
N LYS A 412 25.59 14.88 -6.44
CA LYS A 412 24.50 14.22 -7.18
C LYS A 412 23.36 13.84 -6.25
#